data_AF-A0A971FBQ4-F1
#
_entry.id   AF-A0A971FBQ4-F1
#
_cell.length_a   1.000
_cell.length_b   1.000
_cell.length_c   1.000
_cell.angle_alpha   90.00
_cell.angle_beta   90.00
_cell.angle_gamma   90.00
#
_symmetry.space_group_name_H-M   'P 1'
#
loop_
_entity.id
_entity.type
_entity.pdbx_description
1 polymer ?
#
loop_
_entity_poly.entity_id
_entity_poly.type
_entity_poly.pdbx_seq_one_letter_code
_entity_poly.pdbx_strand_id
1 'polypeptide(L)'
;MVRRVFLGAVLAALGVYLAACAPCARGDERILIVGDSWAQGIWEGRVMEAALAGAGIPGVTSVGEKTALGGKRADQFATREYQRKILSELRHYPTVDSIHLIIGGNDILGRIKDRNVCTEWTEEQREKEWDSIAADVETIVRFCLEQPQVKHVVIGGYDYLNPDTAREVLALLGQSFTFDGMTQRQVNDCLIAVERRKMEMAKRIEGCEYVHNFGLAQHALNTPPGAPAPGGPPDYTPFPGGNPDYPMPDAAFDRVEFAGRTFAGDGIHPSAATHQRMLRNAIDQCYAKWYAPAPAAAETPAR
;
A
#
# COMPACT_ATOMS: atom_id res chain seq x y z
N MET A 1 32.56 -18.41 14.60
CA MET A 1 32.54 -16.96 14.92
C MET A 1 33.25 -16.21 13.79
N VAL A 2 32.55 -15.93 12.69
CA VAL A 2 33.10 -15.22 11.53
C VAL A 2 32.01 -14.34 10.92
N ARG A 3 32.28 -13.03 10.98
CA ARG A 3 31.81 -11.90 10.14
C ARG A 3 30.30 -11.63 10.00
N ARG A 4 29.88 -10.68 10.85
CA ARG A 4 29.00 -9.55 10.49
C ARG A 4 29.59 -8.77 9.30
N VAL A 5 28.73 -7.97 8.67
CA VAL A 5 28.92 -7.03 7.55
C VAL A 5 28.48 -7.65 6.22
N PHE A 6 27.23 -7.36 5.84
CA PHE A 6 26.79 -6.99 4.49
C PHE A 6 25.26 -6.81 4.54
N LEU A 7 24.81 -5.64 5.02
CA LEU A 7 23.44 -5.19 4.84
C LEU A 7 23.51 -3.67 4.63
N GLY A 8 23.43 -3.27 3.37
CA GLY A 8 23.58 -1.87 2.98
C GLY A 8 24.12 -1.74 1.57
N ALA A 9 23.32 -2.09 0.57
CA ALA A 9 23.58 -1.75 -0.83
C ALA A 9 22.34 -1.96 -1.71
N VAL A 10 21.28 -1.15 -1.53
CA VAL A 10 20.42 -0.70 -2.63
C VAL A 10 19.87 0.68 -2.23
N LEU A 11 20.70 1.71 -2.37
CA LEU A 11 20.31 3.12 -2.26
C LEU A 11 21.35 3.90 -3.05
N ALA A 12 21.10 4.08 -4.34
CA ALA A 12 21.60 5.18 -5.19
C ALA A 12 21.51 4.78 -6.66
N ALA A 13 20.40 5.12 -7.31
CA ALA A 13 20.41 5.54 -8.71
C ALA A 13 19.03 6.07 -9.10
N LEU A 14 18.69 7.32 -8.74
CA LEU A 14 17.79 8.10 -9.59
C LEU A 14 18.10 9.59 -9.48
N GLY A 15 18.27 10.18 -10.67
CA GLY A 15 19.02 11.40 -10.93
C GLY A 15 18.40 12.70 -10.42
N VAL A 16 19.29 13.65 -10.18
CA VAL A 16 19.00 15.05 -9.88
C VAL A 16 18.36 15.71 -11.12
N TYR A 17 17.05 15.91 -11.09
CA TYR A 17 16.38 16.89 -11.94
C TYR A 17 16.35 18.23 -11.19
N LEU A 18 17.22 19.16 -11.57
CA LEU A 18 17.12 20.57 -11.14
C LEU A 18 16.02 21.25 -11.96
N ALA A 19 14.77 21.14 -11.50
CA ALA A 19 13.69 22.00 -11.94
C ALA A 19 13.67 23.26 -11.06
N ALA A 20 13.75 24.43 -11.68
CA ALA A 20 13.57 25.71 -11.00
C ALA A 20 12.11 25.81 -10.54
N CYS A 21 11.84 25.51 -9.26
CA CYS A 21 10.52 25.71 -8.67
C CYS A 21 10.34 27.19 -8.28
N ALA A 22 9.34 27.84 -8.89
CA ALA A 22 8.65 28.96 -8.28
C ALA A 22 8.21 28.56 -6.85
N PRO A 23 8.04 29.52 -5.91
CA PRO A 23 7.53 29.20 -4.58
C PRO A 23 6.14 28.56 -4.71
N CYS A 24 6.09 27.23 -4.69
CA CYS A 24 4.85 26.49 -4.51
C CYS A 24 4.28 26.98 -3.18
N ALA A 25 3.03 27.44 -3.20
CA ALA A 25 2.26 27.58 -1.97
C ALA A 25 2.46 26.27 -1.19
N ARG A 26 3.01 26.38 0.02
CA ARG A 26 3.27 25.24 0.89
C ARG A 26 1.90 24.63 1.20
N GLY A 27 1.54 23.54 0.52
CA GLY A 27 0.27 22.86 0.75
C GLY A 27 0.22 22.34 2.18
N ASP A 28 -0.98 22.28 2.77
CA ASP A 28 -1.13 21.84 4.15
C ASP A 28 -0.80 20.35 4.24
N GLU A 29 0.09 19.97 5.15
CA GLU A 29 0.35 18.56 5.46
C GLU A 29 -0.90 17.99 6.16
N ARG A 30 -1.78 17.29 5.42
CA ARG A 30 -3.06 16.76 5.95
C ARG A 30 -3.08 15.24 6.08
N ILE A 31 -2.20 14.54 5.36
CA ILE A 31 -2.17 13.08 5.30
C ILE A 31 -0.85 12.56 5.86
N LEU A 32 -0.90 11.71 6.89
CA LEU A 32 0.27 10.94 7.33
C LEU A 32 0.26 9.56 6.68
N ILE A 33 1.31 9.23 5.93
CA ILE A 33 1.52 7.92 5.33
C ILE A 33 2.20 7.03 6.36
N VAL A 34 1.57 5.89 6.66
CA VAL A 34 2.04 4.91 7.64
C VAL A 34 2.06 3.55 6.96
N GLY A 35 3.15 2.79 7.12
CA GLY A 35 3.17 1.45 6.55
C GLY A 35 4.54 0.90 6.23
N ASP A 36 4.52 -0.08 5.35
CA ASP A 36 5.71 -0.81 4.90
C ASP A 36 6.37 -0.19 3.64
N SER A 37 7.00 -1.01 2.81
CA SER A 37 7.71 -0.58 1.61
C SER A 37 6.79 -0.01 0.53
N TRP A 38 5.50 -0.41 0.48
CA TRP A 38 4.54 0.21 -0.45
C TRP A 38 4.21 1.64 0.00
N ALA A 39 4.04 1.84 1.31
CA ALA A 39 3.89 3.17 1.89
C ALA A 39 5.15 4.02 1.68
N GLN A 40 6.34 3.43 1.86
CA GLN A 40 7.62 4.10 1.61
C GLN A 40 7.74 4.56 0.16
N GLY A 41 7.41 3.71 -0.81
CA GLY A 41 7.45 4.05 -2.23
C GLY A 41 6.53 5.23 -2.59
N ILE A 42 5.32 5.28 -1.99
CA ILE A 42 4.41 6.41 -2.17
C ILE A 42 5.00 7.71 -1.61
N TRP A 43 5.57 7.65 -0.41
CA TRP A 43 6.13 8.83 0.27
C TRP A 43 7.39 9.36 -0.43
N GLU A 44 8.38 8.49 -0.67
CA GLU A 44 9.64 8.88 -1.32
C GLU A 44 9.40 9.36 -2.76
N GLY A 45 8.47 8.73 -3.48
CA GLY A 45 8.08 9.12 -4.83
C GLY A 45 7.15 10.32 -4.92
N ARG A 46 6.69 10.89 -3.79
CA ARG A 46 5.67 11.98 -3.74
C ARG A 46 4.43 11.66 -4.58
N VAL A 47 4.04 10.38 -4.58
CA VAL A 47 2.99 9.85 -5.46
C VAL A 47 1.60 10.30 -5.00
N MET A 48 1.41 10.48 -3.68
CA MET A 48 0.18 11.02 -3.10
C MET A 48 -0.11 12.43 -3.62
N GLU A 49 0.89 13.31 -3.61
CA GLU A 49 0.74 14.68 -4.11
C GLU A 49 0.43 14.70 -5.61
N ALA A 50 1.12 13.87 -6.41
CA ALA A 50 0.85 13.75 -7.84
C ALA A 50 -0.58 13.26 -8.12
N ALA A 51 -1.07 12.28 -7.35
CA ALA A 51 -2.43 11.77 -7.46
C ALA A 51 -3.48 12.82 -7.06
N LEU A 52 -3.28 13.53 -5.95
CA LEU A 52 -4.16 14.59 -5.46
C LEU A 52 -4.21 15.77 -6.42
N ALA A 53 -3.06 16.22 -6.93
CA ALA A 53 -2.99 17.28 -7.94
C ALA A 53 -3.74 16.89 -9.22
N GLY A 54 -3.55 15.64 -9.70
CA GLY A 54 -4.31 15.09 -10.83
C GLY A 54 -5.81 14.93 -10.57
N ALA A 55 -6.25 15.00 -9.32
CA ALA A 55 -7.66 15.03 -8.90
C ALA A 55 -8.20 16.43 -8.64
N GLY A 56 -7.41 17.49 -8.88
CA GLY A 56 -7.83 18.87 -8.60
C GLY A 56 -7.75 19.25 -7.12
N ILE A 57 -6.93 18.54 -6.33
CA ILE A 57 -6.71 18.76 -4.89
C ILE A 57 -5.23 19.13 -4.60
N PRO A 58 -4.62 20.12 -5.29
CA PRO A 58 -3.19 20.39 -5.16
C PRO A 58 -2.77 21.00 -3.81
N GLY A 59 -3.71 21.48 -3.01
CA GLY A 59 -3.45 22.12 -1.71
C GLY A 59 -3.25 21.15 -0.55
N VAL A 60 -3.47 19.85 -0.76
CA VAL A 60 -3.30 18.80 0.26
C VAL A 60 -2.01 18.05 -0.01
N THR A 61 -1.17 17.91 1.02
CA THR A 61 0.10 17.18 0.95
C THR A 61 0.21 16.12 2.03
N SER A 62 1.21 15.26 1.86
CA SER A 62 1.49 14.15 2.76
C SER A 62 2.89 14.20 3.37
N VAL A 63 2.99 13.58 4.54
CA VAL A 63 4.23 13.34 5.30
C VAL A 63 4.34 11.86 5.64
N GLY A 64 5.55 11.35 5.82
CA GLY A 64 5.76 9.92 6.07
C GLY A 64 7.18 9.50 6.46
N GLU A 65 8.10 10.45 6.66
CA GLU A 65 9.54 10.16 6.82
C GLU A 65 9.85 9.14 7.91
N LYS A 66 9.10 9.18 9.03
CA LYS A 66 9.33 8.29 10.17
C LYS A 66 8.33 7.13 10.28
N THR A 67 7.38 7.04 9.35
CA THR A 67 6.23 6.14 9.45
C THR A 67 5.96 5.32 8.19
N ALA A 68 6.53 5.70 7.04
CA ALA A 68 6.52 4.94 5.80
C ALA A 68 7.85 4.17 5.69
N LEU A 69 7.90 2.97 6.26
CA LEU A 69 9.17 2.27 6.56
C LEU A 69 9.22 0.90 5.89
N GLY A 70 10.14 0.72 4.95
CA GLY A 70 10.34 -0.54 4.24
C GLY A 70 10.59 -1.76 5.13
N GLY A 71 10.03 -2.90 4.73
CA GLY A 71 10.22 -4.20 5.38
C GLY A 71 9.57 -4.33 6.76
N LYS A 72 8.70 -3.39 7.16
CA LYS A 72 7.99 -3.45 8.43
C LYS A 72 6.70 -4.25 8.34
N ARG A 73 6.34 -4.82 9.48
CA ARG A 73 5.15 -5.63 9.70
C ARG A 73 4.12 -4.93 10.58
N ALA A 74 2.88 -5.40 10.53
CA ALA A 74 1.79 -4.91 11.37
C ALA A 74 2.10 -5.12 12.86
N ASP A 75 2.60 -6.29 13.25
CA ASP A 75 2.97 -6.59 14.65
C ASP A 75 3.98 -5.59 15.23
N GLN A 76 4.91 -5.10 14.41
CA GLN A 76 5.87 -4.08 14.80
C GLN A 76 5.21 -2.72 15.00
N PHE A 77 4.32 -2.31 14.10
CA PHE A 77 3.58 -1.05 14.20
C PHE A 77 2.57 -1.04 15.35
N ALA A 78 2.06 -2.20 15.76
CA ALA A 78 1.20 -2.36 16.94
C ALA A 78 1.95 -2.17 18.27
N THR A 79 3.30 -2.15 18.27
CA THR A 79 4.09 -1.91 19.48
C THR A 79 4.13 -0.44 19.88
N ARG A 80 4.37 -0.19 21.18
CA ARG A 80 4.57 1.17 21.74
C ARG A 80 5.71 1.94 21.05
N GLU A 81 6.74 1.26 20.55
CA GLU A 81 7.86 1.93 19.88
C GLU A 81 7.41 2.64 18.60
N TYR A 82 6.68 1.94 17.74
CA TYR A 82 6.22 2.50 16.47
C TYR A 82 5.01 3.41 16.62
N GLN A 83 4.12 3.12 17.58
CA GLN A 83 3.07 4.05 17.98
C GLN A 83 3.63 5.42 18.43
N ARG A 84 4.77 5.44 19.13
CA ARG A 84 5.46 6.70 19.47
C ARG A 84 6.00 7.44 18.23
N LYS A 85 6.41 6.73 17.17
CA LYS A 85 6.82 7.37 15.91
C LYS A 85 5.62 8.06 15.25
N ILE A 86 4.49 7.37 15.14
CA ILE A 86 3.23 7.94 14.63
C ILE A 86 2.84 9.18 15.45
N LEU A 87 2.80 9.06 16.79
CA LEU A 87 2.46 10.18 17.67
C LEU A 87 3.43 11.35 17.55
N SER A 88 4.72 11.08 17.38
CA SER A 88 5.73 12.13 17.18
C SER A 88 5.49 12.90 15.89
N GLU A 89 5.14 12.22 14.80
CA GLU A 89 4.82 12.88 13.53
C GLU A 89 3.51 13.67 13.62
N LEU A 90 2.47 13.11 14.24
CA LEU A 90 1.20 13.82 14.45
C LEU A 90 1.37 15.10 15.29
N ARG A 91 2.23 15.07 16.32
CA ARG A 91 2.57 16.26 17.11
C ARG A 91 3.38 17.28 16.31
N HIS A 92 4.20 16.83 15.38
CA HIS A 92 5.00 17.70 14.53
C HIS A 92 4.15 18.38 13.44
N TYR A 93 3.15 17.66 12.92
CA TYR A 93 2.22 18.11 11.89
C TYR A 93 0.78 18.14 12.43
N PRO A 94 0.40 19.16 13.22
CA PRO A 94 -0.92 19.23 13.86
C PRO A 94 -2.09 19.41 12.88
N THR A 95 -1.80 19.73 11.61
CA THR A 95 -2.78 19.82 10.52
C THR A 95 -3.17 18.46 9.94
N VAL A 96 -2.40 17.39 10.22
CA VAL A 96 -2.73 16.04 9.77
C VAL A 96 -4.04 15.59 10.40
N ASP A 97 -5.02 15.30 9.55
CA ASP A 97 -6.33 14.79 9.95
C ASP A 97 -6.74 13.47 9.26
N SER A 98 -5.92 12.95 8.36
CA SER A 98 -6.09 11.61 7.79
C SER A 98 -4.81 10.77 7.84
N ILE A 99 -4.97 9.47 8.01
CA ILE A 99 -3.89 8.48 7.85
C ILE A 99 -4.10 7.69 6.55
N HIS A 100 -3.04 7.49 5.78
CA HIS A 100 -3.00 6.49 4.70
C HIS A 100 -2.15 5.31 5.16
N LEU A 101 -2.79 4.19 5.48
CA LEU A 101 -2.17 3.00 6.07
C LEU A 101 -2.04 1.88 5.04
N ILE A 102 -0.80 1.46 4.72
CA ILE A 102 -0.54 0.26 3.90
C ILE A 102 0.41 -0.65 4.68
N ILE A 103 -0.15 -1.71 5.27
CA ILE A 103 0.60 -2.63 6.14
C ILE A 103 -0.03 -4.03 6.10
N GLY A 104 0.76 -5.04 6.45
CA GLY A 104 0.37 -6.46 6.52
C GLY A 104 1.04 -7.34 5.45
N GLY A 105 1.56 -6.76 4.37
CA GLY A 105 2.19 -7.52 3.28
C GLY A 105 3.42 -8.29 3.73
N ASN A 106 4.30 -7.64 4.51
CA ASN A 106 5.49 -8.31 5.07
C ASN A 106 5.15 -9.39 6.12
N ASP A 107 4.02 -9.27 6.81
CA ASP A 107 3.54 -10.31 7.73
C ASP A 107 3.23 -11.59 6.96
N ILE A 108 2.48 -11.45 5.86
CA ILE A 108 2.12 -12.56 4.97
C ILE A 108 3.38 -13.15 4.33
N LEU A 109 4.22 -12.31 3.70
CA LEU A 109 5.47 -12.74 3.08
C LEU A 109 6.41 -13.41 4.08
N GLY A 110 6.47 -12.94 5.32
CA GLY A 110 7.22 -13.56 6.39
C GLY A 110 6.79 -15.00 6.70
N ARG A 111 5.55 -15.37 6.37
CA ARG A 111 5.02 -16.74 6.51
C ARG A 111 5.20 -17.58 5.27
N ILE A 112 5.04 -17.01 4.08
CA ILE A 112 4.94 -17.78 2.84
C ILE A 112 6.22 -17.77 1.99
N LYS A 113 7.18 -16.88 2.22
CA LYS A 113 8.34 -16.72 1.31
C LYS A 113 9.22 -17.97 1.19
N ASP A 114 9.27 -18.81 2.21
CA ASP A 114 10.08 -20.03 2.26
C ASP A 114 9.26 -21.27 2.67
N ARG A 115 7.93 -21.22 2.55
CA ARG A 115 7.03 -22.24 3.11
C ARG A 115 5.71 -22.32 2.35
N ASN A 116 5.21 -23.53 2.13
CA ASN A 116 3.89 -23.74 1.54
C ASN A 116 2.82 -23.90 2.62
N VAL A 117 2.32 -22.78 3.12
CA VAL A 117 1.29 -22.79 4.18
C VAL A 117 -0.03 -23.43 3.74
N CYS A 118 -0.27 -23.59 2.44
CA CYS A 118 -1.46 -24.27 1.93
C CYS A 118 -1.40 -25.80 2.13
N THR A 119 -0.21 -26.39 2.16
CA THR A 119 -0.01 -27.83 2.36
C THR A 119 0.50 -28.18 3.75
N GLU A 120 1.29 -27.30 4.36
CA GLU A 120 1.92 -27.58 5.67
C GLU A 120 1.04 -27.23 6.87
N TRP A 121 0.14 -26.26 6.72
CA TRP A 121 -0.73 -25.81 7.82
C TRP A 121 -2.14 -26.33 7.65
N THR A 122 -2.82 -26.54 8.77
CA THR A 122 -4.28 -26.72 8.78
C THR A 122 -4.96 -25.41 8.41
N GLU A 123 -6.22 -25.50 7.98
CA GLU A 123 -7.05 -24.31 7.75
C GLU A 123 -7.14 -23.44 9.01
N GLU A 124 -7.40 -24.04 10.18
CA GLU A 124 -7.46 -23.34 11.46
C GLU A 124 -6.15 -22.57 11.78
N GLN A 125 -4.99 -23.16 11.50
CA GLN A 125 -3.69 -22.49 11.70
C GLN A 125 -3.55 -21.27 10.78
N ARG A 126 -3.94 -21.39 9.51
CA ARG A 126 -3.93 -20.27 8.57
C ARG A 126 -4.89 -19.17 9.02
N GLU A 127 -6.14 -19.51 9.31
CA GLU A 127 -7.15 -18.54 9.72
C GLU A 127 -6.72 -17.79 10.97
N LYS A 128 -6.17 -18.49 11.97
CA LYS A 128 -5.63 -17.87 13.19
C LYS A 128 -4.48 -16.91 12.91
N GLU A 129 -3.57 -17.27 12.02
CA GLU A 129 -2.45 -16.39 11.64
C GLU A 129 -2.97 -15.14 10.91
N TRP A 130 -3.89 -15.30 9.96
CA TRP A 130 -4.50 -14.18 9.22
C TRP A 130 -5.32 -13.27 10.12
N ASP A 131 -6.04 -13.83 11.10
CA ASP A 131 -6.75 -13.08 12.14
C ASP A 131 -5.78 -12.26 13.00
N SER A 132 -4.63 -12.84 13.37
CA SER A 132 -3.60 -12.13 14.15
C SER A 132 -3.07 -10.91 13.40
N ILE A 133 -2.76 -11.04 12.11
CA ILE A 133 -2.30 -9.90 11.29
C ILE A 133 -3.37 -8.81 11.25
N ALA A 134 -4.63 -9.19 11.02
CA ALA A 134 -5.73 -8.21 11.00
C ALA A 134 -5.93 -7.52 12.36
N ALA A 135 -5.76 -8.24 13.47
CA ALA A 135 -5.83 -7.66 14.82
C ALA A 135 -4.68 -6.68 15.11
N ASP A 136 -3.48 -6.93 14.59
CA ASP A 136 -2.38 -5.97 14.68
C ASP A 136 -2.69 -4.71 13.86
N VAL A 137 -3.27 -4.85 12.67
CA VAL A 137 -3.77 -3.70 11.88
C VAL A 137 -4.86 -2.94 12.64
N GLU A 138 -5.81 -3.64 13.26
CA GLU A 138 -6.85 -3.03 14.10
C GLU A 138 -6.24 -2.19 15.23
N THR A 139 -5.20 -2.71 15.89
CA THR A 139 -4.49 -2.00 16.96
C THR A 139 -3.89 -0.69 16.45
N ILE A 140 -3.30 -0.68 15.25
CA ILE A 140 -2.73 0.52 14.63
C ILE A 140 -3.84 1.53 14.29
N VAL A 141 -4.92 1.08 13.65
CA VAL A 141 -6.06 1.91 13.26
C VAL A 141 -6.67 2.60 14.48
N ARG A 142 -6.97 1.85 15.53
CA ARG A 142 -7.55 2.39 16.77
C ARG A 142 -6.63 3.38 17.44
N PHE A 143 -5.34 3.06 17.54
CA PHE A 143 -4.34 3.99 18.08
C PHE A 143 -4.33 5.33 17.32
N CYS A 144 -4.44 5.30 15.99
CA CYS A 144 -4.50 6.52 15.18
C CYS A 144 -5.78 7.33 15.41
N LEU A 145 -6.94 6.68 15.44
CA LEU A 145 -8.24 7.32 15.65
C LEU A 145 -8.44 7.85 17.08
N GLU A 146 -7.70 7.33 18.06
CA GLU A 146 -7.66 7.89 19.43
C GLU A 146 -6.97 9.27 19.48
N GLN A 147 -6.25 9.68 18.43
CA GLN A 147 -5.58 10.98 18.41
C GLN A 147 -6.58 12.08 18.02
N PRO A 148 -6.75 13.15 18.83
CA PRO A 148 -7.83 14.13 18.64
C PRO A 148 -7.89 14.83 17.29
N GLN A 149 -6.76 14.93 16.58
CA GLN A 149 -6.69 15.57 15.26
C GLN A 149 -7.02 14.63 14.10
N VAL A 150 -6.92 13.31 14.30
CA VAL A 150 -7.15 12.31 13.25
C VAL A 150 -8.64 12.03 13.16
N LYS A 151 -9.21 12.25 11.98
CA LYS A 151 -10.63 12.01 11.68
C LYS A 151 -10.83 10.72 10.89
N HIS A 152 -9.83 10.38 10.08
CA HIS A 152 -9.94 9.28 9.14
C HIS A 152 -8.67 8.43 9.10
N VAL A 153 -8.85 7.13 9.00
CA VAL A 153 -7.79 6.17 8.64
C VAL A 153 -8.25 5.44 7.39
N VAL A 154 -7.51 5.58 6.30
CA VAL A 154 -7.73 4.85 5.05
C VAL A 154 -6.73 3.72 4.97
N ILE A 155 -7.22 2.49 4.96
CA ILE A 155 -6.43 1.31 4.69
C ILE A 155 -6.31 1.15 3.18
N GLY A 156 -5.14 1.44 2.64
CA GLY A 156 -4.81 1.13 1.25
C GLY A 156 -4.53 -0.36 1.12
N GLY A 157 -5.43 -1.11 0.49
CA GLY A 157 -5.21 -2.52 0.23
C GLY A 157 -4.12 -2.76 -0.81
N TYR A 158 -3.55 -3.97 -0.80
CA TYR A 158 -2.57 -4.38 -1.81
C TYR A 158 -3.25 -4.74 -3.15
N ASP A 159 -2.44 -4.84 -4.20
CA ASP A 159 -2.77 -5.54 -5.45
C ASP A 159 -1.95 -6.86 -5.52
N TYR A 160 -2.11 -7.65 -6.58
CA TYR A 160 -1.49 -8.98 -6.71
C TYR A 160 0.03 -8.95 -6.82
N LEU A 161 0.72 -9.94 -6.24
CA LEU A 161 2.17 -10.08 -6.40
C LEU A 161 2.53 -10.89 -7.64
N ASN A 162 3.77 -10.75 -8.09
CA ASN A 162 4.39 -11.63 -9.10
C ASN A 162 5.46 -12.52 -8.41
N PRO A 163 5.07 -13.66 -7.80
CA PRO A 163 5.96 -14.54 -7.05
C PRO A 163 7.08 -15.16 -7.89
N ASP A 164 6.87 -15.39 -9.19
CA ASP A 164 7.93 -15.91 -10.06
C ASP A 164 9.02 -14.86 -10.32
N THR A 165 8.63 -13.61 -10.59
CA THR A 165 9.58 -12.50 -10.69
C THR A 165 10.28 -12.24 -9.36
N ALA A 166 9.54 -12.28 -8.25
CA ALA A 166 10.11 -12.12 -6.91
C ALA A 166 11.13 -13.21 -6.59
N ARG A 167 10.83 -14.47 -6.89
CA ARG A 167 11.75 -15.60 -6.71
C ARG A 167 13.04 -15.37 -7.49
N GLU A 168 12.94 -14.96 -8.75
CA GLU A 168 14.10 -14.78 -9.61
C GLU A 168 14.96 -13.58 -9.19
N VAL A 169 14.36 -12.40 -9.05
CA VAL A 169 15.09 -11.15 -8.77
C VAL A 169 15.66 -11.14 -7.36
N LEU A 170 14.89 -11.57 -6.36
CA LEU A 170 15.34 -11.52 -4.98
C LEU A 170 16.41 -12.58 -4.68
N ALA A 171 16.40 -13.73 -5.39
CA ALA A 171 17.50 -14.70 -5.32
C ALA A 171 18.83 -14.10 -5.78
N LEU A 172 18.82 -13.26 -6.82
CA LEU A 172 20.00 -12.55 -7.29
C LEU A 172 20.52 -11.52 -6.27
N LEU A 173 19.66 -11.06 -5.36
CA LEU A 173 19.99 -10.19 -4.23
C LEU A 173 20.35 -10.96 -2.95
N GLY A 174 20.49 -12.29 -3.03
CA GLY A 174 20.82 -13.14 -1.89
C GLY A 174 19.67 -13.36 -0.91
N GLN A 175 18.43 -13.10 -1.31
CA GLN A 175 17.23 -13.38 -0.53
C GLN A 175 16.53 -14.63 -1.04
N SER A 176 16.00 -15.44 -0.12
CA SER A 176 15.20 -16.63 -0.44
C SER A 176 13.71 -16.28 -0.45
N PHE A 177 13.11 -16.40 -1.64
CA PHE A 177 11.67 -16.29 -1.90
C PHE A 177 11.24 -17.48 -2.78
N THR A 178 11.28 -18.69 -2.21
CA THR A 178 10.93 -19.92 -2.95
C THR A 178 9.43 -20.10 -3.08
N PHE A 179 8.67 -19.59 -2.12
CA PHE A 179 7.25 -19.89 -1.90
C PHE A 179 6.94 -21.38 -1.76
N ASP A 180 7.97 -22.22 -1.61
CA ASP A 180 7.92 -23.69 -1.54
C ASP A 180 6.89 -24.33 -2.49
N GLY A 181 6.90 -23.91 -3.75
CA GLY A 181 6.03 -24.46 -4.79
C GLY A 181 4.56 -24.02 -4.74
N MET A 182 4.21 -23.01 -3.94
CA MET A 182 2.88 -22.40 -4.02
C MET A 182 2.60 -21.86 -5.42
N THR A 183 1.39 -22.10 -5.92
CA THR A 183 0.92 -21.52 -7.19
C THR A 183 0.68 -20.02 -7.03
N GLN A 184 0.60 -19.30 -8.16
CA GLN A 184 0.17 -17.88 -8.18
C GLN A 184 -1.12 -17.67 -7.38
N ARG A 185 -2.10 -18.55 -7.60
CA ARG A 185 -3.38 -18.52 -6.90
C ARG A 185 -3.23 -18.68 -5.39
N GLN A 186 -2.41 -19.64 -4.94
CA GLN A 186 -2.19 -19.86 -3.51
C GLN A 186 -1.52 -18.67 -2.83
N VAL A 187 -0.55 -18.03 -3.49
CA VAL A 187 0.08 -16.80 -2.99
C VAL A 187 -0.98 -15.70 -2.89
N ASN A 188 -1.71 -15.44 -3.97
CA ASN A 188 -2.76 -14.42 -3.99
C ASN A 188 -3.86 -14.68 -2.96
N ASP A 189 -4.30 -15.93 -2.77
CA ASP A 189 -5.31 -16.31 -1.77
C ASP A 189 -4.86 -15.97 -0.34
N CYS A 190 -3.57 -16.08 -0.03
CA CYS A 190 -3.04 -15.64 1.27
C CYS A 190 -3.18 -14.13 1.47
N LEU A 191 -2.87 -13.32 0.43
CA LEU A 191 -3.08 -11.87 0.50
C LEU A 191 -4.58 -11.52 0.59
N ILE A 192 -5.41 -12.15 -0.24
CA ILE A 192 -6.87 -11.95 -0.26
C ILE A 192 -7.49 -12.26 1.11
N ALA A 193 -7.05 -13.32 1.79
CA ALA A 193 -7.57 -13.72 3.08
C ALA A 193 -7.36 -12.65 4.17
N VAL A 194 -6.20 -12.00 4.19
CA VAL A 194 -5.88 -10.93 5.15
C VAL A 194 -6.57 -9.62 4.77
N GLU A 195 -6.56 -9.25 3.50
CA GLU A 195 -7.23 -8.04 3.03
C GLU A 195 -8.76 -8.10 3.24
N ARG A 196 -9.39 -9.26 3.10
CA ARG A 196 -10.81 -9.44 3.43
C ARG A 196 -11.09 -9.16 4.89
N ARG A 197 -10.21 -9.58 5.80
CA ARG A 197 -10.33 -9.30 7.24
C ARG A 197 -10.15 -7.82 7.54
N LYS A 198 -9.17 -7.17 6.91
CA LYS A 198 -8.96 -5.71 7.01
C LYS A 198 -10.20 -4.94 6.54
N MET A 199 -10.78 -5.35 5.42
CA MET A 199 -12.02 -4.76 4.89
C MET A 199 -13.20 -4.92 5.85
N GLU A 200 -13.43 -6.14 6.35
CA GLU A 200 -14.52 -6.39 7.31
C GLU A 200 -14.29 -5.66 8.64
N MET A 201 -13.05 -5.55 9.10
CA MET A 201 -12.68 -4.73 10.25
C MET A 201 -12.99 -3.25 10.04
N ALA A 202 -12.61 -2.68 8.89
CA ALA A 202 -12.86 -1.26 8.58
C ALA A 202 -14.36 -0.92 8.66
N LYS A 203 -15.24 -1.81 8.15
CA LYS A 203 -16.70 -1.65 8.24
C LYS A 203 -17.24 -1.48 9.67
N ARG A 204 -16.51 -1.93 10.69
CA ARG A 204 -16.92 -1.90 12.10
C ARG A 204 -16.30 -0.76 12.90
N ILE A 205 -15.41 0.02 12.30
CA ILE A 205 -14.66 1.08 12.99
C ILE A 205 -15.03 2.42 12.36
N GLU A 206 -15.74 3.25 13.12
CA GLU A 206 -16.04 4.62 12.70
C GLU A 206 -14.75 5.39 12.41
N GLY A 207 -14.72 6.09 11.27
CA GLY A 207 -13.53 6.79 10.79
C GLY A 207 -12.50 5.90 10.08
N CYS A 208 -12.73 4.58 9.95
CA CYS A 208 -11.88 3.69 9.17
C CYS A 208 -12.53 3.35 7.82
N GLU A 209 -11.78 3.53 6.74
CA GLU A 209 -12.19 3.19 5.38
C GLU A 209 -11.20 2.18 4.78
N TYR A 210 -11.69 1.26 3.95
CA TYR A 210 -10.83 0.31 3.23
C TYR A 210 -10.89 0.56 1.73
N VAL A 211 -9.73 0.59 1.07
CA VAL A 211 -9.64 0.75 -0.39
C VAL A 211 -9.15 -0.55 -0.99
N HIS A 212 -10.04 -1.21 -1.73
CA HIS A 212 -9.74 -2.46 -2.42
C HIS A 212 -8.97 -2.22 -3.72
N ASN A 213 -7.81 -2.85 -3.87
CA ASN A 213 -6.95 -2.69 -5.05
C ASN A 213 -6.67 -3.99 -5.83
N PHE A 214 -7.12 -5.16 -5.38
CA PHE A 214 -6.84 -6.40 -6.14
C PHE A 214 -7.42 -6.36 -7.55
N GLY A 215 -6.55 -6.62 -8.52
CA GLY A 215 -6.89 -6.61 -9.93
C GLY A 215 -6.94 -5.22 -10.54
N LEU A 216 -6.59 -4.16 -9.82
CA LEU A 216 -6.61 -2.80 -10.36
C LEU A 216 -5.63 -2.67 -11.53
N ALA A 217 -4.40 -3.15 -11.38
CA ALA A 217 -3.42 -3.13 -12.47
C ALA A 217 -3.82 -4.06 -13.62
N GLN A 218 -4.37 -5.24 -13.31
CA GLN A 218 -4.86 -6.18 -14.33
C GLN A 218 -5.98 -5.56 -15.17
N HIS A 219 -6.95 -4.92 -14.51
CA HIS A 219 -8.06 -4.24 -15.17
C HIS A 219 -7.57 -3.07 -16.02
N ALA A 220 -6.74 -2.19 -15.45
CA ALA A 220 -6.23 -1.00 -16.13
C ALA A 220 -5.37 -1.34 -17.37
N LEU A 221 -4.66 -2.47 -17.34
CA LEU A 221 -3.82 -2.95 -18.42
C LEU A 221 -4.51 -4.04 -19.28
N ASN A 222 -5.77 -4.36 -19.00
CA ASN A 222 -6.55 -5.43 -19.63
C ASN A 222 -5.76 -6.75 -19.76
N THR A 223 -5.05 -7.13 -18.69
CA THR A 223 -4.15 -8.28 -18.64
C THR A 223 -4.41 -9.05 -17.34
N PRO A 224 -5.02 -10.26 -17.37
CA PRO A 224 -5.57 -10.91 -18.56
C PRO A 224 -6.77 -10.14 -19.16
N PRO A 225 -7.10 -10.36 -20.45
CA PRO A 225 -8.24 -9.70 -21.08
C PRO A 225 -9.54 -9.94 -20.31
N GLY A 226 -10.30 -8.87 -20.08
CA GLY A 226 -11.58 -8.93 -19.37
C GLY A 226 -11.48 -9.07 -17.85
N ALA A 227 -10.29 -8.89 -17.26
CA ALA A 227 -10.13 -8.80 -15.81
C ALA A 227 -11.05 -7.71 -15.22
N PRO A 228 -11.92 -8.05 -14.26
CA PRO A 228 -12.85 -7.07 -13.69
C PRO A 228 -12.12 -6.03 -12.84
N ALA A 229 -12.63 -4.82 -12.80
CA ALA A 229 -12.16 -3.79 -11.86
C ALA A 229 -12.38 -4.24 -10.40
N PRO A 230 -11.59 -3.76 -9.44
CA PRO A 230 -11.88 -3.96 -8.02
C PRO A 230 -13.25 -3.34 -7.67
N GLY A 231 -14.05 -4.07 -6.89
CA GLY A 231 -15.29 -3.51 -6.33
C GLY A 231 -15.01 -2.40 -5.29
N GLY A 232 -15.91 -1.42 -5.21
CA GLY A 232 -15.87 -0.33 -4.22
C GLY A 232 -16.90 -0.51 -3.09
N PRO A 233 -16.85 0.34 -2.04
CA PRO A 233 -17.81 0.32 -0.93
C PRO A 233 -19.25 0.56 -1.42
N PRO A 234 -20.26 0.10 -0.66
CA PRO A 234 -20.13 -0.65 0.60
C PRO A 234 -19.88 -2.15 0.41
N ASP A 235 -20.17 -2.69 -0.78
CA ASP A 235 -20.27 -4.14 -0.99
C ASP A 235 -18.98 -4.77 -1.51
N TYR A 236 -18.05 -3.96 -2.01
CA TYR A 236 -16.75 -4.37 -2.58
C TYR A 236 -16.88 -5.49 -3.60
N THR A 237 -17.98 -5.57 -4.34
CA THR A 237 -18.20 -6.63 -5.33
C THR A 237 -17.72 -6.16 -6.71
N PRO A 238 -16.75 -6.85 -7.35
CA PRO A 238 -16.16 -8.13 -6.94
C PRO A 238 -15.00 -8.02 -5.92
N PHE A 239 -14.92 -9.00 -5.01
CA PHE A 239 -13.79 -9.21 -4.09
C PHE A 239 -13.26 -10.66 -4.16
N PRO A 240 -12.04 -10.88 -4.68
CA PRO A 240 -11.14 -9.88 -5.24
C PRO A 240 -11.64 -9.35 -6.60
N GLY A 241 -11.08 -8.24 -7.07
CA GLY A 241 -11.15 -7.89 -8.49
C GLY A 241 -10.12 -8.69 -9.30
N GLY A 242 -10.06 -8.45 -10.61
CA GLY A 242 -9.16 -9.15 -11.50
C GLY A 242 -9.35 -10.67 -11.53
N ASN A 243 -8.27 -11.38 -11.85
CA ASN A 243 -8.19 -12.84 -11.80
C ASN A 243 -7.04 -13.25 -10.85
N PRO A 244 -7.35 -13.92 -9.71
CA PRO A 244 -6.37 -14.32 -8.72
C PRO A 244 -5.41 -15.43 -9.19
N ASP A 245 -5.67 -16.07 -10.33
CA ASP A 245 -4.76 -17.05 -10.93
C ASP A 245 -3.58 -16.37 -11.67
N TYR A 246 -3.59 -15.04 -11.81
CA TYR A 246 -2.56 -14.24 -12.47
C TYR A 246 -1.94 -13.21 -11.52
N PRO A 247 -0.67 -12.82 -11.74
CA PRO A 247 -0.04 -11.73 -11.00
C PRO A 247 -0.55 -10.36 -11.47
N MET A 248 -0.08 -9.28 -10.83
CA MET A 248 -0.06 -7.99 -11.52
C MET A 248 0.74 -8.11 -12.83
N PRO A 249 0.31 -7.46 -13.93
CA PRO A 249 1.06 -7.49 -15.18
C PRO A 249 2.45 -6.86 -15.04
N ASP A 250 3.42 -7.31 -15.82
CA ASP A 250 4.79 -6.77 -15.82
C ASP A 250 4.85 -5.24 -15.98
N ALA A 251 3.97 -4.65 -16.79
CA ALA A 251 3.88 -3.20 -16.98
C ALA A 251 3.35 -2.44 -15.75
N ALA A 252 2.99 -3.13 -14.67
CA ALA A 252 2.66 -2.53 -13.38
C ALA A 252 3.91 -2.16 -12.56
N PHE A 253 5.09 -2.65 -12.96
CA PHE A 253 6.35 -2.50 -12.24
C PHE A 253 7.33 -1.58 -12.99
N ASP A 254 8.26 -0.97 -12.26
CA ASP A 254 9.38 -0.25 -12.85
C ASP A 254 10.48 -1.23 -13.24
N ARG A 255 10.91 -1.18 -14.51
CA ARG A 255 11.93 -2.11 -15.02
C ARG A 255 13.24 -1.90 -14.27
N VAL A 256 13.85 -3.00 -13.86
CA VAL A 256 15.15 -3.00 -13.19
C VAL A 256 16.16 -3.79 -14.01
N GLU A 257 17.39 -3.29 -14.07
CA GLU A 257 18.52 -4.04 -14.63
C GLU A 257 19.37 -4.60 -13.51
N PHE A 258 19.52 -5.92 -13.48
CA PHE A 258 20.33 -6.61 -12.49
C PHE A 258 21.12 -7.74 -13.13
N ALA A 259 22.41 -7.83 -12.81
CA ALA A 259 23.32 -8.84 -13.35
C ALA A 259 23.29 -8.97 -14.90
N GLY A 260 23.15 -7.84 -15.61
CA GLY A 260 23.09 -7.81 -17.08
C GLY A 260 21.77 -8.33 -17.68
N ARG A 261 20.73 -8.48 -16.86
CA ARG A 261 19.38 -8.89 -17.29
C ARG A 261 18.38 -7.81 -16.90
N THR A 262 17.36 -7.61 -17.76
CA THR A 262 16.26 -6.69 -17.48
C THR A 262 15.07 -7.48 -16.94
N PHE A 263 14.53 -7.04 -15.81
CA PHE A 263 13.31 -7.57 -15.20
C PHE A 263 12.20 -6.51 -15.26
N ALA A 264 10.94 -6.97 -15.23
CA ALA A 264 9.79 -6.08 -15.18
C ALA A 264 9.76 -5.22 -13.90
N GLY A 265 10.37 -5.74 -12.83
CA GLY A 265 10.57 -5.13 -11.51
C GLY A 265 11.07 -6.21 -10.58
N ASP A 266 10.75 -6.13 -9.29
CA ASP A 266 11.09 -7.18 -8.32
C ASP A 266 9.90 -8.10 -7.98
N GLY A 267 8.77 -7.94 -8.68
CA GLY A 267 7.56 -8.72 -8.48
C GLY A 267 6.81 -8.45 -7.18
N ILE A 268 7.26 -7.51 -6.35
CA ILE A 268 6.63 -7.12 -5.09
C ILE A 268 6.21 -5.66 -5.09
N HIS A 269 7.06 -4.74 -5.55
CA HIS A 269 6.85 -3.30 -5.42
C HIS A 269 6.34 -2.68 -6.72
N PRO A 270 5.09 -2.17 -6.76
CA PRO A 270 4.55 -1.51 -7.93
C PRO A 270 5.35 -0.27 -8.35
N SER A 271 5.26 0.08 -9.63
CA SER A 271 5.78 1.36 -10.12
C SER A 271 5.07 2.57 -9.48
N ALA A 272 5.70 3.74 -9.55
CA ALA A 272 5.05 4.99 -9.18
C ALA A 272 3.73 5.22 -9.93
N ALA A 273 3.66 4.84 -11.21
CA ALA A 273 2.45 4.94 -12.02
C ALA A 273 1.32 4.01 -11.51
N THR A 274 1.65 2.79 -11.09
CA THR A 274 0.67 1.87 -10.48
C THR A 274 0.21 2.37 -9.12
N HIS A 275 1.13 2.84 -8.27
CA HIS A 275 0.76 3.49 -7.01
C HIS A 275 -0.15 4.71 -7.23
N GLN A 276 0.11 5.53 -8.26
CA GLN A 276 -0.75 6.67 -8.59
C GLN A 276 -2.17 6.21 -8.96
N ARG A 277 -2.32 5.09 -9.68
CA ARG A 277 -3.65 4.51 -9.96
C ARG A 277 -4.36 4.04 -8.70
N MET A 278 -3.64 3.34 -7.80
CA MET A 278 -4.19 2.91 -6.51
C MET A 278 -4.62 4.11 -5.65
N LEU A 279 -3.81 5.16 -5.65
CA LEU A 279 -4.13 6.40 -4.94
C LEU A 279 -5.30 7.14 -5.58
N ARG A 280 -5.44 7.11 -6.90
CA ARG A 280 -6.63 7.64 -7.57
C ARG A 280 -7.89 6.89 -7.14
N ASN A 281 -7.82 5.56 -7.07
CA ASN A 281 -8.91 4.73 -6.54
C ASN A 281 -9.26 5.13 -5.08
N ALA A 282 -8.26 5.35 -4.23
CA ALA A 282 -8.46 5.84 -2.86
C ALA A 282 -9.05 7.27 -2.81
N ILE A 283 -8.66 8.15 -3.73
CA ILE A 283 -9.17 9.51 -3.81
C ILE A 283 -10.65 9.50 -4.19
N ASP A 284 -11.01 8.73 -5.22
CA ASP A 284 -12.38 8.66 -5.72
C ASP A 284 -13.34 8.07 -4.66
N GLN A 285 -12.87 7.12 -3.84
CA GLN A 285 -13.67 6.49 -2.79
C GLN A 285 -13.67 7.26 -1.45
N CYS A 286 -12.57 7.92 -1.11
CA CYS A 286 -12.35 8.48 0.22
C CYS A 286 -11.97 9.96 0.15
N TYR A 287 -10.80 10.30 -0.40
CA TYR A 287 -10.23 11.63 -0.17
C TYR A 287 -10.98 12.78 -0.84
N ALA A 288 -11.62 12.56 -1.99
CA ALA A 288 -12.37 13.59 -2.69
C ALA A 288 -13.50 14.15 -1.81
N LYS A 289 -14.16 13.31 -1.01
CA LYS A 289 -15.25 13.75 -0.12
C LYS A 289 -14.78 14.64 1.04
N TRP A 290 -13.48 14.59 1.38
CA TRP A 290 -12.89 15.33 2.49
C TRP A 290 -12.15 16.58 2.06
N TYR A 291 -11.54 16.53 0.88
CA TYR A 291 -10.56 17.53 0.45
C TYR A 291 -10.86 18.21 -0.88
N ALA A 292 -11.79 17.70 -1.69
CA ALA A 292 -12.16 18.39 -2.92
C ALA A 292 -12.80 19.76 -2.60
N PRO A 293 -12.56 20.78 -3.44
CA PRO A 293 -13.25 22.05 -3.31
C PRO A 293 -14.77 21.83 -3.34
N ALA A 294 -15.51 22.62 -2.56
CA ALA A 294 -16.96 22.65 -2.69
C ALA A 294 -17.34 22.96 -4.14
N PRO A 295 -18.40 22.33 -4.69
CA PRO A 295 -18.90 22.69 -6.01
C PRO A 295 -19.14 24.21 -6.05
N ALA A 296 -18.69 24.87 -7.13
CA ALA A 296 -19.04 26.27 -7.32
C ALA A 296 -20.56 26.40 -7.24
N ALA A 297 -21.05 27.30 -6.39
CA ALA A 297 -22.49 27.54 -6.28
C ALA A 297 -23.01 27.86 -7.68
N ALA A 298 -24.02 27.11 -8.13
CA ALA A 298 -24.62 27.35 -9.44
C ALA A 298 -25.09 28.81 -9.47
N GLU A 299 -24.52 29.60 -10.37
CA GLU A 299 -24.97 30.98 -10.59
C GLU A 299 -26.46 30.90 -10.92
N THR A 300 -27.29 31.43 -10.03
CA THR A 300 -28.71 31.55 -10.31
C THR A 300 -28.80 32.54 -11.47
N PRO A 301 -29.31 32.14 -12.65
CA PRO A 301 -29.38 33.06 -13.77
C PRO A 301 -30.18 34.28 -13.33
N ALA A 302 -29.56 35.47 -13.45
CA ALA A 302 -30.23 36.73 -13.20
C ALA A 302 -31.48 36.80 -14.10
N ARG A 303 -32.64 36.98 -13.46
CA ARG A 303 -33.92 37.19 -14.15
C ARG A 303 -34.05 38.62 -14.65
#